data_AF-A0A928HU56-F1
#
_entry.id   AF-A0A928HU56-F1
#
_cell.length_a   1.000
_cell.length_b   1.000
_cell.length_c   1.000
_cell.angle_alpha   90.00
_cell.angle_beta   90.00
_cell.angle_gamma   90.00
#
_symmetry.space_group_name_H-M   'P 1'
#
loop_
_entity.id
_entity.type
_entity.pdbx_description
1 polymer ?
#
loop_
_entity_poly.entity_id
_entity_poly.type
_entity_poly.pdbx_seq_one_letter_code
_entity_poly.pdbx_strand_id
1 'polypeptide(L)'
;MAEMNTRIVGQVSALLSGRLPAIEPGDGEALVADLHSQATKAPTIVGDVTGLGEAAQAAAHTPVYVVDRSRWSVATAQSARSVLKPYMEQSAGPLSSRLQAVEFAAGLAPLSRSVLGQYDPFSGLPGRLLLVAPNLHVFAKDFDLKQSDVALWVCIHELTHAVQFNAAPWLLDYLLSRAHRLLETYENAARIDFETGAGAEIAAVMSLLEGHAEYVMNHVPYAVLPGRRRLMAALRRRRDVANPLQKLVRHITGLDAKLAQYSDGVAFVSAVVDEVGHEGLNMVWADPLNVPGRSEIDSPRAWINRVLG
;
A
#
# COMPACT_ATOMS: atom_id res chain seq x y z
N MET A 1 -5.62 18.99 24.70
CA MET A 1 -6.28 18.16 23.68
C MET A 1 -5.79 16.74 23.85
N ALA A 2 -6.69 15.75 23.93
CA ALA A 2 -6.28 14.38 24.25
C ALA A 2 -5.87 13.64 22.97
N GLU A 3 -4.56 13.55 22.74
CA GLU A 3 -4.01 12.75 21.65
C GLU A 3 -4.32 11.26 21.84
N MET A 4 -4.61 10.54 20.74
CA MET A 4 -4.69 9.08 20.76
C MET A 4 -3.37 8.53 21.35
N ASN A 5 -3.45 7.53 22.22
CA ASN A 5 -2.26 7.06 22.93
C ASN A 5 -1.56 5.94 22.14
N THR A 6 -0.45 6.25 21.44
CA THR A 6 0.29 5.26 20.61
C THR A 6 0.85 4.10 21.43
N ARG A 7 1.17 4.33 22.72
CA ARG A 7 1.62 3.26 23.63
C ARG A 7 0.50 2.25 23.89
N ILE A 8 -0.73 2.72 24.08
CA ILE A 8 -1.91 1.85 24.23
C ILE A 8 -2.16 1.07 22.93
N VAL A 9 -2.05 1.72 21.77
CA VAL A 9 -2.16 1.03 20.48
C VAL A 9 -1.17 -0.13 20.40
N GLY A 10 0.11 0.12 20.70
CA GLY A 10 1.14 -0.93 20.66
C GLY A 10 0.87 -2.08 21.64
N GLN A 11 0.46 -1.78 22.87
CA GLN A 11 0.14 -2.80 23.89
C GLN A 11 -1.06 -3.67 23.49
N VAL A 12 -2.15 -3.04 23.05
CA VAL A 12 -3.38 -3.73 22.64
C VAL A 12 -3.12 -4.53 21.36
N SER A 13 -2.44 -3.96 20.37
CA SER A 13 -2.08 -4.67 19.14
C SER A 13 -1.15 -5.84 19.41
N ALA A 14 -0.18 -5.73 20.33
CA ALA A 14 0.67 -6.86 20.70
C ALA A 14 -0.14 -8.03 21.31
N LEU A 15 -1.16 -7.73 22.11
CA LEU A 15 -2.07 -8.73 22.69
C LEU A 15 -2.94 -9.39 21.61
N LEU A 16 -3.48 -8.61 20.66
CA LEU A 16 -4.50 -9.06 19.70
C LEU A 16 -3.94 -9.59 18.38
N SER A 17 -2.67 -9.31 18.05
CA SER A 17 -2.04 -9.73 16.78
C SER A 17 -1.55 -11.19 16.80
N GLY A 18 -1.79 -11.91 17.90
CA GLY A 18 -1.39 -13.29 18.12
C GLY A 18 0.10 -13.45 18.43
N ARG A 19 0.50 -14.67 18.77
CA ARG A 19 1.90 -15.00 19.09
C ARG A 19 2.78 -14.80 17.85
N LEU A 20 3.95 -14.19 18.04
CA LEU A 20 4.98 -14.12 17.02
C LEU A 20 5.52 -15.54 16.73
N PRO A 21 5.88 -15.85 15.47
CA PRO A 21 6.56 -17.10 15.15
C PRO A 21 7.86 -17.21 15.95
N ALA A 22 8.20 -18.43 16.36
CA ALA A 22 9.53 -18.71 16.90
C ALA A 22 10.54 -18.61 15.75
N ILE A 23 11.49 -17.69 15.87
CA ILE A 23 12.60 -17.48 14.95
C ILE A 23 13.87 -17.51 15.82
N GLU A 24 14.83 -18.36 15.45
CA GLU A 24 16.11 -18.39 16.15
C GLU A 24 16.82 -17.02 16.01
N PRO A 25 17.51 -16.51 17.04
CA PRO A 25 18.10 -15.17 17.00
C PRO A 25 18.96 -14.89 15.76
N GLY A 26 19.81 -15.84 15.37
CA GLY A 26 20.65 -15.72 14.16
C GLY A 26 19.85 -15.68 12.86
N ASP A 27 18.76 -16.43 12.77
CA ASP A 27 17.85 -16.38 11.60
C ASP A 27 17.11 -15.04 11.53
N GLY A 28 16.78 -14.46 12.69
CA GLY A 28 16.16 -13.14 12.79
C GLY A 28 17.08 -12.03 12.30
N GLU A 29 18.35 -12.03 12.73
CA GLU A 29 19.35 -11.07 12.27
C GLU A 29 19.62 -11.21 10.77
N ALA A 30 19.74 -12.44 10.27
CA ALA A 30 19.92 -12.71 8.84
C ALA A 30 18.72 -12.22 8.01
N LEU A 31 17.49 -12.43 8.48
CA LEU A 31 16.28 -11.94 7.84
C LEU A 31 16.25 -10.41 7.76
N VAL A 32 16.57 -9.72 8.87
CA VAL A 32 16.61 -8.25 8.91
C VAL A 32 17.67 -7.73 7.93
N ALA A 33 18.87 -8.31 7.93
CA ALA A 33 19.95 -7.91 7.03
C ALA A 33 19.58 -8.13 5.56
N ASP A 34 18.95 -9.26 5.22
CA ASP A 34 18.47 -9.54 3.86
C ASP A 34 17.40 -8.53 3.43
N LEU A 35 16.42 -8.23 4.28
CA LEU A 35 15.39 -7.23 3.99
C LEU A 35 15.98 -5.85 3.68
N HIS A 36 16.94 -5.38 4.46
CA HIS A 36 17.64 -4.12 4.17
C HIS A 36 18.43 -4.20 2.85
N SER A 37 19.14 -5.29 2.61
CA SER A 37 19.87 -5.52 1.35
C SER A 37 18.94 -5.50 0.12
N GLN A 38 17.76 -6.13 0.21
CA GLN A 38 16.80 -6.13 -0.91
C GLN A 38 16.14 -4.76 -1.10
N ALA A 39 15.83 -4.05 -0.01
CA ALA A 39 15.29 -2.69 -0.09
C ALA A 39 16.24 -1.71 -0.78
N THR A 40 17.56 -1.87 -0.61
CA THR A 40 18.56 -1.06 -1.33
C THR A 40 18.57 -1.32 -2.84
N LYS A 41 18.26 -2.54 -3.29
CA LYS A 41 18.31 -2.93 -4.72
C LYS A 41 17.02 -2.60 -5.47
N ALA A 42 15.90 -2.68 -4.79
CA ALA A 42 14.57 -2.60 -5.38
C ALA A 42 14.33 -1.32 -6.22
N PRO A 43 14.71 -0.09 -5.80
CA PRO A 43 14.44 1.13 -6.56
C PRO A 43 15.08 1.10 -7.95
N THR A 44 16.33 0.64 -8.07
CA THR A 44 16.99 0.49 -9.37
C THR A 44 16.22 -0.46 -10.28
N ILE A 45 15.75 -1.60 -9.77
CA ILE A 45 14.93 -2.55 -10.54
C ILE A 45 13.62 -1.90 -11.01
N VAL A 46 12.97 -1.12 -10.15
CA VAL A 46 11.75 -0.38 -10.53
C VAL A 46 12.06 0.65 -11.62
N GLY A 47 13.16 1.41 -11.48
CA GLY A 47 13.60 2.38 -12.48
C GLY A 47 13.89 1.74 -13.85
N ASP A 48 14.59 0.61 -13.86
CA ASP A 48 14.91 -0.14 -15.09
C ASP A 48 13.66 -0.65 -15.80
N VAL A 49 12.62 -1.06 -15.05
CA VAL A 49 11.36 -1.53 -15.63
C VAL A 49 10.46 -0.40 -16.10
N THR A 50 10.46 0.75 -15.44
CA THR A 50 9.47 1.83 -15.66
C THR A 50 9.99 3.00 -16.48
N GLY A 51 11.31 3.14 -16.62
CA GLY A 51 11.95 4.35 -17.15
C GLY A 51 11.96 5.53 -16.16
N LEU A 52 11.44 5.37 -14.94
CA LEU A 52 11.40 6.44 -13.91
C LEU A 52 12.71 6.53 -13.12
N GLY A 53 13.84 6.69 -13.82
CA GLY A 53 15.18 6.64 -13.22
C GLY A 53 15.43 7.65 -12.11
N GLU A 54 15.04 8.91 -12.30
CA GLU A 54 15.22 9.98 -11.30
C GLU A 54 14.38 9.73 -10.04
N ALA A 55 13.10 9.36 -10.22
CA ALA A 55 12.22 9.04 -9.11
C ALA A 55 12.67 7.77 -8.36
N ALA A 56 13.22 6.78 -9.07
CA ALA A 56 13.87 5.61 -8.49
C ALA A 56 15.09 5.98 -7.63
N GLN A 57 15.93 6.91 -8.11
CA GLN A 57 17.07 7.39 -7.35
C GLN A 57 16.64 8.15 -6.08
N ALA A 58 15.57 8.95 -6.15
CA ALA A 58 15.00 9.61 -4.99
C ALA A 58 14.44 8.59 -3.98
N ALA A 59 13.67 7.61 -4.45
CA ALA A 59 13.11 6.52 -3.64
C ALA A 59 14.17 5.61 -2.99
N ALA A 60 15.40 5.56 -3.51
CA ALA A 60 16.51 4.86 -2.87
C ALA A 60 16.89 5.41 -1.49
N HIS A 61 16.46 6.62 -1.16
CA HIS A 61 16.68 7.25 0.13
C HIS A 61 15.51 7.03 1.12
N THR A 62 14.47 6.29 0.73
CA THR A 62 13.34 5.98 1.61
C THR A 62 13.82 5.20 2.85
N PRO A 63 13.63 5.74 4.07
CA PRO A 63 14.00 5.04 5.30
C PRO A 63 13.27 3.70 5.43
N VAL A 64 14.02 2.64 5.75
CA VAL A 64 13.51 1.27 5.87
C VAL A 64 13.44 0.86 7.33
N TYR A 65 12.28 0.39 7.77
CA TYR A 65 12.06 -0.13 9.11
C TYR A 65 11.56 -1.58 9.05
N VAL A 66 12.38 -2.50 9.55
CA VAL A 66 11.96 -3.88 9.78
C VAL A 66 11.26 -3.96 11.14
N VAL A 67 9.98 -4.33 11.13
CA VAL A 67 9.08 -4.23 12.28
C VAL A 67 8.36 -5.54 12.58
N ASP A 68 7.87 -5.68 13.80
CA ASP A 68 6.86 -6.67 14.16
C ASP A 68 5.43 -6.11 13.94
N ARG A 69 4.42 -6.96 14.16
CA ARG A 69 3.00 -6.61 13.98
C ARG A 69 2.54 -5.44 14.85
N SER A 70 3.07 -5.33 16.06
CA SER A 70 2.66 -4.28 17.02
C SER A 70 3.24 -2.93 16.62
N ARG A 71 4.51 -2.90 16.22
CA ARG A 71 5.20 -1.70 15.72
C ARG A 71 4.58 -1.23 14.41
N TRP A 72 4.18 -2.15 13.53
CA TRP A 72 3.39 -1.81 12.34
C TRP A 72 2.07 -1.13 12.72
N SER A 73 1.29 -1.68 13.66
CA SER A 73 0.02 -1.05 14.08
C SER A 73 0.21 0.35 14.68
N VAL A 74 1.29 0.56 15.44
CA VAL A 74 1.64 1.89 15.96
C VAL A 74 1.96 2.86 14.81
N ALA A 75 2.76 2.42 13.84
CA ALA A 75 3.12 3.23 12.68
C ALA A 75 1.87 3.62 11.87
N THR A 76 0.97 2.67 11.58
CA THR A 76 -0.30 2.92 10.89
C THR A 76 -1.20 3.88 11.67
N ALA A 77 -1.24 3.76 12.99
CA ALA A 77 -1.99 4.68 13.85
C ALA A 77 -1.40 6.11 13.88
N GLN A 78 -0.12 6.28 13.57
CA GLN A 78 0.48 7.60 13.38
C GLN A 78 0.07 8.18 12.02
N SER A 79 0.15 7.40 10.94
CA SER A 79 -0.23 7.83 9.59
C SER A 79 -1.71 8.20 9.50
N ALA A 80 -2.59 7.39 10.10
CA ALA A 80 -4.02 7.67 10.14
C ALA A 80 -4.35 9.00 10.83
N ARG A 81 -3.56 9.42 11.83
CA ARG A 81 -3.75 10.74 12.45
C ARG A 81 -3.43 11.86 11.49
N SER A 82 -2.36 11.74 10.71
CA SER A 82 -2.00 12.78 9.73
C SER A 82 -3.16 13.07 8.77
N VAL A 83 -3.98 12.07 8.46
CA VAL A 83 -5.18 12.19 7.63
C VAL A 83 -6.40 12.65 8.43
N LEU A 84 -6.66 12.05 9.58
CA LEU A 84 -7.90 12.24 10.35
C LEU A 84 -7.84 13.40 11.36
N LYS A 85 -6.69 14.05 11.53
CA LYS A 85 -6.48 15.12 12.52
C LYS A 85 -7.61 16.16 12.53
N PRO A 86 -8.09 16.69 11.39
CA PRO A 86 -9.16 17.70 11.38
C PRO A 86 -10.48 17.19 11.99
N TYR A 87 -10.73 15.88 11.92
CA TYR A 87 -11.96 15.23 12.37
C TYR A 87 -11.86 14.67 13.80
N MET A 88 -10.64 14.38 14.27
CA MET A 88 -10.42 13.83 15.62
C MET A 88 -10.37 14.90 16.72
N GLU A 89 -10.10 16.16 16.38
CA GLU A 89 -9.85 17.23 17.36
C GLU A 89 -11.12 17.76 18.06
N GLN A 90 -12.31 17.40 17.58
CA GLN A 90 -13.58 17.93 18.12
C GLN A 90 -14.14 17.15 19.32
N SER A 91 -13.55 16.03 19.75
CA SER A 91 -14.16 15.18 20.78
C SER A 91 -13.16 14.35 21.59
N ALA A 92 -12.34 14.94 22.49
CA ALA A 92 -11.77 14.10 23.56
C ALA A 92 -11.17 14.79 24.80
N GLY A 93 -11.55 14.27 25.98
CA GLY A 93 -10.76 14.25 27.21
C GLY A 93 -9.89 12.96 27.32
N PRO A 94 -9.07 12.78 28.38
CA PRO A 94 -8.10 11.68 28.46
C PRO A 94 -8.68 10.26 28.44
N LEU A 95 -9.92 10.08 28.90
CA LEU A 95 -10.58 8.77 28.90
C LEU A 95 -11.04 8.36 27.49
N SER A 96 -11.60 9.30 26.72
CA SER A 96 -12.08 9.02 25.36
C SER A 96 -10.93 8.79 24.39
N SER A 97 -9.78 9.45 24.56
CA SER A 97 -8.60 9.18 23.72
C SER A 97 -7.99 7.79 23.95
N ARG A 98 -8.13 7.23 25.17
CA ARG A 98 -7.74 5.85 25.47
C ARG A 98 -8.71 4.84 24.85
N LEU A 99 -10.02 5.07 24.96
CA LEU A 99 -11.03 4.21 24.34
C LEU A 99 -10.87 4.19 22.81
N GLN A 100 -10.72 5.36 22.18
CA GLN A 100 -10.43 5.46 20.74
C GLN A 100 -9.15 4.70 20.35
N ALA A 101 -8.08 4.79 21.16
CA ALA A 101 -6.84 4.04 20.91
C ALA A 101 -7.04 2.52 20.97
N VAL A 102 -7.87 2.03 21.91
CA VAL A 102 -8.21 0.60 22.04
C VAL A 102 -9.03 0.13 20.83
N GLU A 103 -10.08 0.87 20.47
CA GLU A 103 -10.95 0.55 19.32
C GLU A 103 -10.16 0.53 18.01
N PHE A 104 -9.32 1.54 17.80
CA PHE A 104 -8.46 1.62 16.62
C PHE A 104 -7.47 0.46 16.56
N ALA A 105 -6.81 0.13 17.68
CA ALA A 105 -5.89 -1.00 17.77
C ALA A 105 -6.57 -2.36 17.52
N ALA A 106 -7.80 -2.53 18.03
CA ALA A 106 -8.61 -3.71 17.78
C ALA A 106 -8.98 -3.85 16.29
N GLY A 107 -9.30 -2.75 15.61
CA GLY A 107 -9.55 -2.71 14.17
C GLY A 107 -8.33 -3.08 13.32
N LEU A 108 -7.12 -2.70 13.74
CA LEU A 108 -5.87 -2.98 13.01
C LEU A 108 -5.29 -4.38 13.26
N ALA A 109 -5.57 -5.01 14.41
CA ALA A 109 -4.92 -6.26 14.81
C ALA A 109 -5.17 -7.48 13.87
N PRO A 110 -6.31 -7.61 13.18
CA PRO A 110 -6.45 -8.62 12.12
C PRO A 110 -5.59 -8.30 10.90
N LEU A 111 -5.45 -7.01 10.54
CA LEU A 111 -4.71 -6.55 9.36
C LEU A 111 -3.20 -6.72 9.54
N SER A 112 -2.70 -6.45 10.75
CA SER A 112 -1.28 -6.59 11.10
C SER A 112 -0.75 -8.02 10.86
N ARG A 113 -1.63 -9.02 10.77
CA ARG A 113 -1.27 -10.43 10.48
C ARG A 113 -1.15 -10.73 8.99
N SER A 114 -1.74 -9.91 8.12
CA SER A 114 -1.73 -10.11 6.68
C SER A 114 -0.79 -9.16 5.94
N VAL A 115 -0.45 -8.01 6.51
CA VAL A 115 0.47 -7.07 5.86
C VAL A 115 1.90 -7.64 5.82
N LEU A 116 2.52 -7.64 4.64
CA LEU A 116 3.90 -8.09 4.44
C LEU A 116 4.86 -6.90 4.45
N GLY A 117 4.51 -5.85 3.74
CA GLY A 117 5.18 -4.56 3.71
C GLY A 117 4.15 -3.45 3.61
N GLN A 118 4.62 -2.21 3.77
CA GLN A 118 3.83 -1.02 3.55
C GLN A 118 4.78 0.15 3.25
N TYR A 119 4.63 0.75 2.08
CA TYR A 119 5.07 2.11 1.85
C TYR A 119 4.08 3.10 2.47
N ASP A 120 4.60 4.04 3.24
CA ASP A 120 3.82 5.06 3.93
C ASP A 120 4.26 6.46 3.47
N PRO A 121 3.46 7.14 2.63
CA PRO A 121 3.79 8.49 2.16
C PRO A 121 3.51 9.57 3.23
N PHE A 122 2.75 9.26 4.29
CA PHE A 122 2.30 10.25 5.28
C PHE A 122 3.39 10.66 6.29
N SER A 123 4.58 10.05 6.22
CA SER A 123 5.76 10.50 6.98
C SER A 123 6.51 11.67 6.32
N GLY A 124 5.97 12.21 5.23
CA GLY A 124 6.66 13.19 4.37
C GLY A 124 7.59 12.50 3.37
N LEU A 125 7.75 13.06 2.16
CA LEU A 125 8.63 12.50 1.14
C LEU A 125 10.08 12.43 1.66
N PRO A 126 10.81 11.32 1.42
CA PRO A 126 10.51 10.22 0.48
C PRO A 126 9.64 9.08 1.05
N GLY A 127 8.82 9.35 2.07
CA GLY A 127 7.98 8.38 2.76
C GLY A 127 8.81 7.51 3.72
N ARG A 128 8.24 6.38 4.14
CA ARG A 128 8.98 5.31 4.84
C ARG A 128 8.50 3.95 4.37
N LEU A 129 9.42 2.98 4.36
CA LEU A 129 9.12 1.58 4.09
C LEU A 129 9.05 0.80 5.42
N LEU A 130 7.92 0.14 5.66
CA LEU A 130 7.75 -0.78 6.79
C LEU A 130 7.73 -2.22 6.26
N LEU A 131 8.57 -3.10 6.81
CA LEU A 131 8.63 -4.52 6.45
C LEU A 131 8.28 -5.37 7.66
N VAL A 132 7.19 -6.14 7.59
CA VAL A 132 6.68 -6.93 8.71
C VAL A 132 7.37 -8.30 8.73
N ALA A 133 8.61 -8.33 9.24
CA ALA A 133 9.49 -9.51 9.22
C ALA A 133 8.82 -10.82 9.68
N PRO A 134 8.04 -10.85 10.79
CA PRO A 134 7.37 -12.09 11.21
C PRO A 134 6.41 -12.65 10.16
N ASN A 135 5.70 -11.79 9.43
CA ASN A 135 4.74 -12.22 8.41
C ASN A 135 5.44 -12.67 7.14
N LEU A 136 6.51 -11.97 6.75
CA LEU A 136 7.36 -12.35 5.62
C LEU A 136 8.02 -13.72 5.84
N HIS A 137 8.50 -13.98 7.05
CA HIS A 137 9.09 -15.27 7.42
C HIS A 137 8.06 -16.41 7.36
N VAL A 138 6.89 -16.21 7.98
CA VAL A 138 5.81 -17.21 7.96
C VAL A 138 5.32 -17.44 6.53
N PHE A 139 5.12 -16.38 5.74
CA PHE A 139 4.69 -16.51 4.36
C PHE A 139 5.69 -17.28 3.50
N ALA A 140 6.99 -17.02 3.64
CA ALA A 140 8.01 -17.78 2.94
C ALA A 140 7.95 -19.27 3.32
N LYS A 141 7.81 -19.57 4.61
CA LYS A 141 7.74 -20.95 5.12
C LYS A 141 6.48 -21.68 4.68
N ASP A 142 5.30 -21.08 4.82
CA ASP A 142 4.00 -21.70 4.53
C ASP A 142 3.85 -22.09 3.06
N PHE A 143 4.54 -21.38 2.16
CA PHE A 143 4.52 -21.62 0.72
C PHE A 143 5.82 -22.21 0.17
N ASP A 144 6.76 -22.60 1.04
CA ASP A 144 8.07 -23.19 0.69
C ASP A 144 8.88 -22.31 -0.29
N LEU A 145 8.81 -20.99 -0.08
CA LEU A 145 9.47 -19.99 -0.91
C LEU A 145 10.84 -19.64 -0.34
N LYS A 146 11.77 -19.28 -1.22
CA LYS A 146 13.07 -18.74 -0.81
C LYS A 146 12.85 -17.38 -0.13
N GLN A 147 13.34 -17.22 1.09
CA GLN A 147 13.16 -16.01 1.89
C GLN A 147 13.62 -14.74 1.15
N SER A 148 14.74 -14.80 0.45
CA SER A 148 15.28 -13.67 -0.32
C SER A 148 14.39 -13.25 -1.48
N ASP A 149 13.69 -14.19 -2.12
CA ASP A 149 12.80 -13.89 -3.23
C ASP A 149 11.54 -13.20 -2.72
N VAL A 150 11.03 -13.62 -1.56
CA VAL A 150 9.91 -12.95 -0.88
C VAL A 150 10.31 -11.54 -0.44
N ALA A 151 11.51 -11.39 0.16
CA ALA A 151 12.05 -10.11 0.60
C ALA A 151 12.23 -9.14 -0.59
N LEU A 152 12.82 -9.59 -1.69
CA LEU A 152 13.00 -8.77 -2.87
C LEU A 152 11.67 -8.40 -3.52
N TRP A 153 10.74 -9.34 -3.64
CA TRP A 153 9.42 -9.08 -4.19
C TRP A 153 8.66 -8.02 -3.41
N VAL A 154 8.61 -8.11 -2.08
CA VAL A 154 7.90 -7.11 -1.27
C VAL A 154 8.59 -5.75 -1.39
N CYS A 155 9.93 -5.72 -1.41
CA CYS A 155 10.66 -4.47 -1.57
C CYS A 155 10.39 -3.82 -2.92
N ILE A 156 10.38 -4.57 -4.03
CA ILE A 156 10.06 -4.03 -5.36
C ILE A 156 8.62 -3.50 -5.38
N HIS A 157 7.66 -4.25 -4.85
CA HIS A 157 6.26 -3.82 -4.82
C HIS A 157 6.09 -2.52 -4.02
N GLU A 158 6.53 -2.50 -2.76
CA GLU A 158 6.35 -1.32 -1.90
C GLU A 158 7.15 -0.11 -2.38
N LEU A 159 8.40 -0.31 -2.85
CA LEU A 159 9.20 0.79 -3.36
C LEU A 159 8.76 1.24 -4.76
N THR A 160 7.93 0.48 -5.47
CA THR A 160 7.23 1.02 -6.64
C THR A 160 6.33 2.18 -6.25
N HIS A 161 5.63 2.09 -5.11
CA HIS A 161 4.87 3.22 -4.58
C HIS A 161 5.77 4.39 -4.19
N ALA A 162 6.92 4.13 -3.58
CA ALA A 162 7.90 5.18 -3.33
C ALA A 162 8.32 5.89 -4.62
N VAL A 163 8.60 5.14 -5.70
CA VAL A 163 8.90 5.71 -7.02
C VAL A 163 7.72 6.53 -7.56
N GLN A 164 6.49 6.02 -7.47
CA GLN A 164 5.29 6.73 -7.93
C GLN A 164 5.11 8.08 -7.20
N PHE A 165 5.27 8.11 -5.88
CA PHE A 165 5.14 9.33 -5.08
C PHE A 165 6.31 10.33 -5.29
N ASN A 166 7.50 9.84 -5.65
CA ASN A 166 8.60 10.71 -6.05
C ASN A 166 8.45 11.23 -7.49
N ALA A 167 7.86 10.42 -8.39
CA ALA A 167 7.56 10.81 -9.77
C ALA A 167 6.39 11.82 -9.85
N ALA A 168 5.44 11.72 -8.93
CA ALA A 168 4.29 12.61 -8.82
C ALA A 168 4.22 13.26 -7.43
N PRO A 169 5.02 14.30 -7.14
CA PRO A 169 5.00 14.98 -5.83
C PRO A 169 3.63 15.55 -5.42
N TRP A 170 2.76 15.82 -6.40
CA TRP A 170 1.37 16.28 -6.19
C TRP A 170 0.41 15.18 -5.71
N LEU A 171 0.79 13.91 -5.81
CA LEU A 171 -0.09 12.76 -5.60
C LEU A 171 -0.63 12.67 -4.16
N LEU A 172 0.21 13.00 -3.17
CA LEU A 172 -0.21 12.96 -1.77
C LEU A 172 -1.30 14.00 -1.48
N ASP A 173 -1.11 15.24 -1.93
CA ASP A 173 -2.10 16.31 -1.78
C ASP A 173 -3.38 16.02 -2.57
N TYR A 174 -3.24 15.41 -3.75
CA TYR A 174 -4.36 14.94 -4.56
C TYR A 174 -5.22 13.92 -3.80
N LEU A 175 -4.60 12.90 -3.19
CA LEU A 175 -5.30 11.88 -2.41
C LEU A 175 -5.92 12.47 -1.14
N LEU A 176 -5.18 13.32 -0.41
CA LEU A 176 -5.65 13.96 0.81
C LEU A 176 -6.87 14.86 0.54
N SER A 177 -6.83 15.70 -0.49
CA SER A 177 -7.98 16.57 -0.84
C SER A 177 -9.25 15.77 -1.15
N ARG A 178 -9.12 14.60 -1.78
CA ARG A 178 -10.26 13.71 -2.08
C ARG A 178 -10.76 12.97 -0.85
N ALA A 179 -9.85 12.53 0.01
CA ALA A 179 -10.23 11.91 1.27
C ALA A 179 -11.04 12.90 2.13
N HIS A 180 -10.66 14.18 2.17
CA HIS A 180 -11.43 15.22 2.86
C HIS A 180 -12.84 15.37 2.27
N ARG A 181 -12.98 15.51 0.94
CA ARG A 181 -14.29 15.58 0.28
C ARG A 181 -15.17 14.35 0.54
N LEU A 182 -14.56 13.16 0.57
CA LEU A 182 -15.26 11.92 0.85
C LEU A 182 -15.78 11.88 2.30
N LEU A 183 -14.97 12.32 3.26
CA LEU A 183 -15.33 12.37 4.68
C LEU A 183 -16.42 13.43 4.96
N GLU A 184 -16.33 14.60 4.33
CA GLU A 184 -17.41 15.61 4.38
C GLU A 184 -18.74 15.06 3.86
N THR A 185 -18.70 14.25 2.81
CA THR A 185 -19.90 13.58 2.28
C THR A 185 -20.45 12.54 3.27
N TYR A 186 -19.57 11.78 3.91
CA TYR A 186 -19.95 10.77 4.92
C TYR A 186 -20.66 11.39 6.12
N GLU A 187 -20.15 12.50 6.67
CA GLU A 187 -20.79 13.20 7.79
C GLU A 187 -22.24 13.60 7.48
N ASN A 188 -22.51 13.96 6.22
CA ASN A 188 -23.83 14.40 5.78
C ASN A 188 -24.77 13.25 5.35
N ALA A 189 -24.24 12.13 4.88
CA ALA A 189 -25.02 11.05 4.25
C ALA A 189 -24.95 9.69 4.97
N ALA A 190 -24.13 9.56 6.02
CA ALA A 190 -23.87 8.32 6.78
C ALA A 190 -23.47 7.09 5.93
N ARG A 191 -23.02 7.31 4.68
CA ARG A 191 -22.56 6.27 3.75
C ARG A 191 -21.36 6.77 2.97
N ILE A 192 -20.37 5.91 2.77
CA ILE A 192 -19.21 6.18 1.92
C ILE A 192 -19.51 5.59 0.55
N ASP A 193 -19.51 6.43 -0.49
CA ASP A 193 -19.68 6.01 -1.89
C ASP A 193 -18.34 6.04 -2.61
N PHE A 194 -17.97 4.91 -3.24
CA PHE A 194 -16.77 4.76 -4.06
C PHE A 194 -17.10 4.63 -5.56
N GLU A 195 -18.39 4.68 -5.93
CA GLU A 195 -18.85 4.62 -7.31
C GLU A 195 -18.93 6.01 -7.96
N THR A 196 -19.11 7.06 -7.16
CA THR A 196 -19.20 8.45 -7.65
C THR A 196 -18.31 9.43 -6.87
N GLY A 197 -18.16 10.63 -7.43
CA GLY A 197 -17.48 11.77 -6.78
C GLY A 197 -16.05 11.45 -6.32
N ALA A 198 -15.69 11.95 -5.14
CA ALA A 198 -14.35 11.81 -4.58
C ALA A 198 -13.94 10.35 -4.30
N GLY A 199 -14.90 9.48 -3.97
CA GLY A 199 -14.61 8.06 -3.74
C GLY A 199 -14.24 7.35 -5.04
N ALA A 200 -14.93 7.64 -6.15
CA ALA A 200 -14.56 7.11 -7.47
C ALA A 200 -13.19 7.60 -7.93
N GLU A 201 -12.85 8.86 -7.65
CA GLU A 201 -11.52 9.41 -7.95
C GLU A 201 -10.41 8.71 -7.16
N ILE A 202 -10.63 8.45 -5.87
CA ILE A 202 -9.68 7.67 -5.04
C ILE A 202 -9.56 6.25 -5.59
N ALA A 203 -10.68 5.60 -5.88
CA ALA A 203 -10.69 4.24 -6.42
C ALA A 203 -9.92 4.15 -7.75
N ALA A 204 -10.07 5.12 -8.64
CA ALA A 204 -9.35 5.18 -9.90
C ALA A 204 -7.84 5.36 -9.71
N VAL A 205 -7.40 6.29 -8.84
CA VAL A 205 -5.97 6.43 -8.51
C VAL A 205 -5.41 5.17 -7.90
N MET A 206 -6.09 4.58 -6.91
CA MET A 206 -5.63 3.35 -6.29
C MET A 206 -5.50 2.23 -7.31
N SER A 207 -6.46 2.10 -8.23
CA SER A 207 -6.37 1.16 -9.34
C SER A 207 -5.15 1.39 -10.23
N LEU A 208 -4.84 2.63 -10.58
CA LEU A 208 -3.64 2.98 -11.34
C LEU A 208 -2.37 2.58 -10.57
N LEU A 209 -2.25 2.99 -9.30
CA LEU A 209 -1.06 2.76 -8.48
C LEU A 209 -0.79 1.27 -8.29
N GLU A 210 -1.82 0.50 -7.92
CA GLU A 210 -1.74 -0.94 -7.72
C GLU A 210 -1.52 -1.68 -9.05
N GLY A 211 -2.21 -1.26 -10.12
CA GLY A 211 -2.06 -1.82 -11.46
C GLY A 211 -0.65 -1.64 -12.01
N HIS A 212 -0.05 -0.47 -11.79
CA HIS A 212 1.33 -0.19 -12.17
C HIS A 212 2.33 -0.97 -11.32
N ALA A 213 2.11 -1.10 -10.01
CA ALA A 213 2.95 -1.96 -9.17
C ALA A 213 2.88 -3.43 -9.59
N GLU A 214 1.69 -3.95 -9.92
CA GLU A 214 1.54 -5.30 -10.46
C GLU A 214 2.20 -5.45 -11.84
N TYR A 215 2.08 -4.45 -12.73
CA TYR A 215 2.79 -4.41 -14.00
C TYR A 215 4.32 -4.51 -13.79
N VAL A 216 4.89 -3.69 -12.90
CA VAL A 216 6.32 -3.72 -12.57
C VAL A 216 6.71 -5.13 -12.12
N MET A 217 5.97 -5.71 -11.19
CA MET A 217 6.23 -7.06 -10.69
C MET A 217 6.21 -8.14 -11.78
N ASN A 218 5.33 -8.00 -12.77
CA ASN A 218 5.22 -8.92 -13.92
C ASN A 218 6.35 -8.74 -14.94
N HIS A 219 7.07 -7.62 -14.90
CA HIS A 219 8.17 -7.30 -15.82
C HIS A 219 9.56 -7.39 -15.19
N VAL A 220 9.67 -7.63 -13.87
CA VAL A 220 10.97 -7.95 -13.21
C VAL A 220 11.61 -9.19 -13.87
N PRO A 221 12.83 -9.12 -14.41
CA PRO A 221 13.46 -10.25 -15.09
C PRO A 221 13.61 -11.48 -14.21
N TYR A 222 13.44 -12.68 -14.77
CA TYR A 222 13.66 -13.94 -14.05
C TYR A 222 15.08 -14.12 -13.52
N ALA A 223 16.08 -13.49 -14.17
CA ALA A 223 17.45 -13.47 -13.67
C ALA A 223 17.59 -12.72 -12.33
N VAL A 224 16.71 -11.74 -12.08
CA VAL A 224 16.65 -10.95 -10.84
C VAL A 224 15.78 -11.63 -9.79
N LEU A 225 14.62 -12.17 -10.20
CA LEU A 225 13.69 -12.86 -9.30
C LEU A 225 13.32 -14.27 -9.83
N PRO A 226 14.19 -15.29 -9.65
CA PRO A 226 13.97 -16.63 -10.21
C PRO A 226 12.70 -17.31 -9.69
N GLY A 227 12.38 -17.13 -8.39
CA GLY A 227 11.20 -17.70 -7.74
C GLY A 227 9.86 -17.03 -8.09
N ARG A 228 9.85 -16.00 -8.96
CA ARG A 228 8.65 -15.19 -9.27
C ARG A 228 7.41 -16.03 -9.60
N ARG A 229 7.54 -17.08 -10.41
CA ARG A 229 6.39 -17.94 -10.78
C ARG A 229 5.74 -18.61 -9.56
N ARG A 230 6.55 -19.20 -8.68
CA ARG A 230 6.07 -19.86 -7.45
C ARG A 230 5.46 -18.84 -6.50
N LEU A 231 6.10 -17.69 -6.38
CA LEU A 231 5.64 -16.59 -5.55
C LEU A 231 4.28 -16.03 -5.99
N MET A 232 4.09 -15.77 -7.28
CA MET A 232 2.80 -15.31 -7.81
C MET A 232 1.70 -16.37 -7.62
N ALA A 233 2.02 -17.65 -7.77
CA ALA A 233 1.08 -18.73 -7.48
C ALA A 233 0.70 -18.79 -5.97
N ALA A 234 1.67 -18.60 -5.08
CA ALA A 234 1.44 -18.52 -3.64
C ALA A 234 0.56 -17.32 -3.26
N LEU A 235 0.80 -16.15 -3.86
CA LEU A 235 0.00 -14.94 -3.62
C LEU A 235 -1.45 -15.10 -4.09
N ARG A 236 -1.68 -15.73 -5.26
CA ARG A 236 -3.03 -16.05 -5.74
C ARG A 236 -3.77 -16.93 -4.74
N ARG A 237 -3.15 -18.03 -4.30
CA ARG A 237 -3.73 -18.91 -3.26
C ARG A 237 -3.98 -18.18 -1.94
N ARG A 238 -3.09 -17.27 -1.56
CA ARG A 238 -3.26 -16.45 -0.37
C ARG A 238 -4.45 -15.50 -0.50
N ARG A 239 -4.67 -14.88 -1.66
CA ARG A 239 -5.82 -13.98 -1.91
C ARG A 239 -7.16 -14.73 -1.77
N ASP A 240 -7.21 -15.98 -2.22
CA ASP A 240 -8.40 -16.85 -2.10
C ASP A 240 -8.72 -17.22 -0.64
N VAL A 241 -7.68 -17.36 0.20
CA VAL A 241 -7.81 -17.75 1.63
C VAL A 241 -7.93 -16.53 2.55
N ALA A 242 -7.31 -15.40 2.20
CA ALA A 242 -7.11 -14.21 3.03
C ALA A 242 -8.11 -13.08 2.77
N ASN A 243 -9.40 -13.39 2.65
CA ASN A 243 -10.44 -12.37 2.64
C ASN A 243 -10.94 -11.79 4.02
N PRO A 244 -10.15 -11.69 5.13
CA PRO A 244 -10.56 -10.97 6.35
C PRO A 244 -10.74 -9.45 6.20
N LEU A 245 -9.96 -8.77 5.37
CA LEU A 245 -10.11 -7.32 5.12
C LEU A 245 -11.49 -7.03 4.50
N GLN A 246 -11.92 -7.84 3.53
CA GLN A 246 -13.28 -7.76 2.97
C GLN A 246 -14.36 -8.05 4.02
N LYS A 247 -14.10 -8.93 5.01
CA LYS A 247 -15.03 -9.16 6.14
C LYS A 247 -15.11 -7.96 7.09
N LEU A 248 -14.00 -7.25 7.32
CA LEU A 248 -13.93 -6.07 8.18
C LEU A 248 -14.53 -4.83 7.50
N VAL A 249 -14.18 -4.58 6.23
CA VAL A 249 -14.78 -3.51 5.39
C VAL A 249 -16.28 -3.72 5.28
N ARG A 250 -16.75 -4.96 5.09
CA ARG A 250 -18.18 -5.30 5.09
C ARG A 250 -18.90 -4.93 6.40
N HIS A 251 -18.21 -5.04 7.53
CA HIS A 251 -18.78 -4.71 8.85
C HIS A 251 -18.83 -3.20 9.13
N ILE A 252 -17.87 -2.43 8.59
CA ILE A 252 -17.75 -1.00 8.86
C ILE A 252 -18.55 -0.15 7.85
N THR A 253 -18.65 -0.60 6.59
CA THR A 253 -19.18 0.24 5.50
C THR A 253 -20.47 -0.26 4.86
N GLY A 254 -20.87 -1.53 5.12
CA GLY A 254 -22.00 -2.15 4.43
C GLY A 254 -21.78 -2.39 2.93
N LEU A 255 -20.55 -2.25 2.42
CA LEU A 255 -20.17 -2.53 1.04
C LEU A 255 -20.29 -4.03 0.75
N ASP A 256 -21.33 -4.39 -0.01
CA ASP A 256 -21.49 -5.69 -0.66
C ASP A 256 -20.30 -6.02 -1.56
N ALA A 257 -20.26 -7.28 -2.02
CA ALA A 257 -19.29 -7.95 -2.90
C ALA A 257 -18.80 -7.23 -4.18
N LYS A 258 -19.07 -5.94 -4.37
CA LYS A 258 -18.67 -5.12 -5.51
C LYS A 258 -17.20 -4.67 -5.49
N LEU A 259 -16.45 -4.89 -4.41
CA LEU A 259 -14.99 -4.67 -4.40
C LEU A 259 -14.24 -5.55 -5.43
N ALA A 260 -14.82 -6.68 -5.85
CA ALA A 260 -14.26 -7.52 -6.91
C ALA A 260 -14.35 -6.90 -8.32
N GLN A 261 -15.14 -5.83 -8.49
CA GLN A 261 -15.23 -5.03 -9.72
C GLN A 261 -14.21 -3.87 -9.75
N TYR A 262 -13.44 -3.67 -8.68
CA TYR A 262 -12.33 -2.73 -8.59
C TYR A 262 -11.05 -3.56 -8.83
N SER A 263 -10.32 -3.51 -9.93
CA SER A 263 -10.37 -2.74 -11.17
C SER A 263 -9.17 -3.26 -11.98
N ASP A 264 -9.26 -3.29 -13.31
CA ASP A 264 -8.28 -3.91 -14.21
C ASP A 264 -7.04 -3.01 -14.45
N GLY A 265 -6.52 -2.41 -13.38
CA GLY A 265 -5.45 -1.41 -13.47
C GLY A 265 -4.20 -1.95 -14.16
N VAL A 266 -3.89 -3.23 -13.99
CA VAL A 266 -2.76 -3.87 -14.69
C VAL A 266 -3.04 -3.99 -16.19
N ALA A 267 -4.27 -4.27 -16.63
CA ALA A 267 -4.59 -4.26 -18.06
C ALA A 267 -4.58 -2.84 -18.63
N PHE A 268 -5.03 -1.84 -17.87
CA PHE A 268 -4.89 -0.43 -18.27
C PHE A 268 -3.42 -0.09 -18.51
N VAL A 269 -2.56 -0.32 -17.51
CA VAL A 269 -1.13 -0.02 -17.61
C VAL A 269 -0.50 -0.80 -18.76
N SER A 270 -0.80 -2.09 -18.89
CA SER A 270 -0.26 -2.93 -19.97
C SER A 270 -0.67 -2.40 -21.35
N ALA A 271 -1.95 -2.12 -21.55
CA ALA A 271 -2.46 -1.61 -22.82
C ALA A 271 -1.87 -0.25 -23.20
N VAL A 272 -1.69 0.65 -22.23
CA VAL A 272 -1.04 1.94 -22.48
C VAL A 272 0.43 1.74 -22.84
N VAL A 273 1.19 0.95 -22.09
CA VAL A 273 2.60 0.70 -22.41
C VAL A 273 2.77 -0.01 -23.75
N ASP A 274 1.91 -0.96 -24.07
CA ASP A 274 1.94 -1.68 -25.35
C ASP A 274 1.66 -0.74 -26.54
N GLU A 275 0.83 0.28 -26.36
CA GLU A 275 0.44 1.22 -27.43
C GLU A 275 1.39 2.41 -27.56
N VAL A 276 1.82 3.02 -26.45
CA VAL A 276 2.59 4.28 -26.45
C VAL A 276 3.91 4.24 -25.65
N GLY A 277 4.29 3.06 -25.14
CA GLY A 277 5.52 2.87 -24.37
C GLY A 277 5.48 3.47 -22.97
N HIS A 278 6.60 3.28 -22.24
CA HIS A 278 6.76 3.80 -20.88
C HIS A 278 6.72 5.33 -20.82
N GLU A 279 7.35 6.02 -21.78
CA GLU A 279 7.32 7.49 -21.84
C GLU A 279 5.90 8.02 -21.98
N GLY A 280 5.08 7.39 -22.82
CA GLY A 280 3.66 7.73 -22.97
C GLY A 280 2.87 7.52 -21.68
N LEU A 281 3.01 6.35 -21.03
CA LEU A 281 2.37 6.10 -19.73
C LEU A 281 2.84 7.10 -18.67
N ASN A 282 4.13 7.42 -18.61
CA ASN A 282 4.72 8.24 -17.56
C ASN A 282 4.18 9.68 -17.52
N MET A 283 3.46 10.11 -18.57
CA MET A 283 2.67 11.34 -18.53
C MET A 283 1.62 11.35 -17.41
N VAL A 284 1.16 10.18 -16.94
CA VAL A 284 0.25 10.08 -15.79
C VAL A 284 0.81 10.69 -14.51
N TRP A 285 2.15 10.73 -14.36
CA TRP A 285 2.82 11.28 -13.19
C TRP A 285 3.08 12.79 -13.30
N ALA A 286 2.99 13.36 -14.49
CA ALA A 286 3.38 14.74 -14.77
C ALA A 286 2.40 15.77 -14.19
N ASP A 287 1.10 15.48 -14.24
CA ASP A 287 0.04 16.42 -13.82
C ASP A 287 -1.15 15.67 -13.21
N PRO A 288 -1.77 16.19 -12.13
CA PRO A 288 -2.99 15.62 -11.56
C PRO A 288 -4.15 15.40 -12.55
N LEU A 289 -4.24 16.22 -13.59
CA LEU A 289 -5.26 16.11 -14.64
C LEU A 289 -5.03 14.89 -15.54
N ASN A 290 -3.82 14.33 -15.55
CA ASN A 290 -3.50 13.14 -16.34
C ASN A 290 -3.90 11.85 -15.63
N VAL A 291 -4.35 11.89 -14.37
CA VAL A 291 -4.90 10.71 -13.70
C VAL A 291 -6.09 10.14 -14.52
N PRO A 292 -6.13 8.82 -14.79
CA PRO A 292 -7.27 8.23 -15.48
C PRO A 292 -8.51 8.25 -14.60
N GLY A 293 -9.65 8.61 -15.19
CA GLY A 293 -10.95 8.35 -14.59
C GLY A 293 -11.32 6.86 -14.66
N ARG A 294 -12.38 6.46 -13.96
CA ARG A 294 -12.83 5.06 -13.95
C ARG A 294 -13.11 4.51 -15.35
N SER A 295 -13.82 5.27 -16.19
CA SER A 295 -14.14 4.86 -17.56
C SER A 295 -12.89 4.70 -18.44
N GLU A 296 -11.82 5.40 -18.13
CA GLU A 296 -10.56 5.35 -18.87
C GLU A 296 -9.69 4.16 -18.45
N ILE A 297 -9.78 3.74 -17.19
CA ILE A 297 -9.20 2.47 -16.73
C ILE A 297 -9.83 1.31 -17.50
N ASP A 298 -11.15 1.35 -17.69
CA ASP A 298 -11.88 0.35 -18.47
C ASP A 298 -11.67 0.50 -20.00
N SER A 299 -11.16 1.65 -20.46
CA SER A 299 -10.94 1.97 -21.88
C SER A 299 -9.65 2.76 -22.07
N PRO A 300 -8.47 2.09 -22.08
CA PRO A 300 -7.17 2.75 -22.04
C PRO A 300 -6.92 3.74 -23.18
N ARG A 301 -7.48 3.48 -24.36
CA ARG A 301 -7.40 4.41 -25.51
C ARG A 301 -8.07 5.76 -25.27
N ALA A 302 -9.12 5.81 -24.44
CA ALA A 302 -9.75 7.08 -24.09
C ALA A 302 -8.77 7.99 -23.33
N TRP A 303 -7.97 7.40 -22.44
CA TRP A 303 -6.90 8.10 -21.74
C TRP A 303 -5.80 8.57 -22.70
N ILE A 304 -5.32 7.68 -23.58
CA ILE A 304 -4.28 8.00 -24.57
C ILE A 304 -4.69 9.21 -25.41
N ASN A 305 -5.89 9.19 -25.99
CA ASN A 305 -6.38 10.30 -26.82
C ASN A 305 -6.52 11.61 -26.03
N ARG A 306 -6.91 11.53 -24.74
CA ARG A 306 -7.09 12.72 -23.90
C ARG A 306 -5.76 13.34 -23.50
N VAL A 307 -4.78 12.52 -23.14
CA VAL A 307 -3.52 12.98 -22.53
C VAL A 307 -2.43 13.20 -23.57
N LEU A 308 -2.38 12.38 -24.63
CA LEU A 308 -1.29 12.37 -25.61
C LEU A 308 -1.69 12.92 -26.99
N GLY A 309 -2.99 12.97 -27.31
CA GLY A 309 -3.53 13.51 -28.57
C GLY A 309 -3.74 12.45 -29.64
#